data_AF-A0A6P3XJH6-F1
#
_entry.id   AF-A0A6P3XJH6-F1
#
_cell.length_a   1.000
_cell.length_b   1.000
_cell.length_c   1.000
_cell.angle_alpha   90.00
_cell.angle_beta   90.00
_cell.angle_gamma   90.00
#
_symmetry.space_group_name_H-M   'P 1'
#
loop_
_entity.id
_entity.type
_entity.pdbx_description
1 polymer ?
#
loop_
_entity_poly.entity_id
_entity_poly.type
_entity_poly.pdbx_seq_one_letter_code
_entity_poly.pdbx_strand_id
1 'polypeptide(L)'
;MAGLRLIRTYSSDTDEDEDKEKKNIAKKNKLALPESILSWKGVLHHEEVTDDPLDHDGRIRSFKHERGNWATLIYINYAASDCLHTWMNSVLKELPVKGDIISKLHISLSRTLVLKFHWIESFAENLKLLCRRFSRFTIQLTDVRVYCNEEKTRTFLGIYCQNDDGILKCLTEALNGLLAEYQLPLYYKDTSYHISFFWCLGDQQMYLRKILPSLTRSLNECLAENMEDNYINVDEIQCKIGNKYYAFELR
;
A
#
# COMPACT_ATOMS: atom_id res chain seq x y z
N MET A 1 -16.92 37.80 -32.09
CA MET A 1 -17.63 36.51 -32.27
C MET A 1 -16.98 35.70 -33.40
N ALA A 2 -15.76 35.20 -33.19
CA ALA A 2 -14.96 34.52 -34.24
C ALA A 2 -14.70 33.03 -33.95
N GLY A 3 -15.36 32.45 -32.94
CA GLY A 3 -15.10 31.08 -32.48
C GLY A 3 -16.01 29.98 -33.03
N LEU A 4 -17.06 30.32 -33.80
CA LEU A 4 -18.11 29.34 -34.18
C LEU A 4 -18.04 28.83 -35.64
N ARG A 5 -17.05 29.27 -36.44
CA ARG A 5 -16.91 28.81 -37.84
C ARG A 5 -16.09 27.53 -38.01
N LEU A 6 -15.35 27.09 -36.99
CA LEU A 6 -14.43 25.94 -37.12
C LEU A 6 -15.09 24.57 -36.90
N ILE A 7 -16.33 24.53 -36.41
CA ILE A 7 -17.03 23.28 -36.04
C ILE A 7 -17.86 22.71 -37.21
N ARG A 8 -18.00 23.45 -38.31
CA ARG A 8 -18.94 23.09 -39.40
C ARG A 8 -18.40 22.05 -40.40
N THR A 9 -17.16 21.61 -40.27
CA THR A 9 -16.51 20.70 -41.25
C THR A 9 -16.36 19.27 -40.75
N TYR A 10 -16.92 18.92 -39.59
CA TYR A 10 -16.95 17.55 -39.09
C TYR A 10 -18.34 16.92 -39.34
N SER A 11 -18.72 16.81 -40.61
CA SER A 11 -19.79 15.89 -41.01
C SER A 11 -19.13 14.59 -41.49
N SER A 12 -19.41 13.53 -40.74
CA SER A 12 -19.07 12.14 -41.04
C SER A 12 -19.94 11.66 -42.20
N ASP A 13 -19.35 11.43 -43.37
CA ASP A 13 -19.99 10.67 -44.46
C ASP A 13 -19.34 9.29 -44.56
N THR A 14 -20.07 8.30 -44.07
CA THR A 14 -20.05 6.90 -44.51
C THR A 14 -20.90 6.78 -45.78
N ASP A 15 -20.41 6.08 -46.81
CA ASP A 15 -21.12 5.04 -47.58
C ASP A 15 -20.36 4.63 -48.86
N GLU A 16 -20.85 3.53 -49.44
CA GLU A 16 -20.20 2.48 -50.23
C GLU A 16 -20.02 2.76 -51.75
N ASP A 17 -19.17 1.91 -52.35
CA ASP A 17 -19.15 1.37 -53.72
C ASP A 17 -18.69 2.14 -55.00
N GLU A 18 -17.82 1.40 -55.71
CA GLU A 18 -17.58 1.21 -57.16
C GLU A 18 -17.10 2.32 -58.13
N ASP A 19 -15.90 2.02 -58.68
CA ASP A 19 -15.42 2.12 -60.08
C ASP A 19 -15.17 3.47 -60.83
N LYS A 20 -13.91 3.53 -61.31
CA LYS A 20 -13.34 4.16 -62.54
C LYS A 20 -13.03 5.67 -62.59
N GLU A 21 -11.71 5.90 -62.71
CA GLU A 21 -10.97 6.97 -63.41
C GLU A 21 -11.47 8.42 -63.34
N LYS A 22 -10.72 9.26 -62.60
CA LYS A 22 -10.17 10.54 -63.11
C LYS A 22 -9.09 11.11 -62.18
N LYS A 23 -8.02 11.60 -62.81
CA LYS A 23 -6.82 12.20 -62.21
C LYS A 23 -7.12 13.47 -61.41
N ASN A 24 -6.30 13.66 -60.36
CA ASN A 24 -5.90 14.91 -59.73
C ASN A 24 -6.98 15.79 -59.11
N ILE A 25 -7.03 15.86 -57.77
CA ILE A 25 -6.88 17.07 -56.93
C ILE A 25 -7.04 16.66 -55.44
N ALA A 26 -6.36 17.40 -54.56
CA ALA A 26 -6.33 17.30 -53.10
C ALA A 26 -5.32 16.31 -52.49
N LYS A 27 -4.02 16.64 -52.61
CA LYS A 27 -3.05 16.31 -51.56
C LYS A 27 -3.60 16.87 -50.25
N LYS A 28 -4.14 16.02 -49.38
CA LYS A 28 -4.46 16.38 -47.99
C LYS A 28 -3.19 17.02 -47.41
N ASN A 29 -3.28 18.30 -47.06
CA ASN A 29 -2.24 19.02 -46.32
C ASN A 29 -2.05 18.32 -44.97
N LYS A 30 -1.23 17.27 -44.95
CA LYS A 30 -0.70 16.73 -43.71
C LYS A 30 0.17 17.85 -43.13
N LEU A 31 -0.23 18.36 -41.97
CA LEU A 31 0.60 19.28 -41.20
C LEU A 31 1.98 18.62 -41.05
N ALA A 32 3.03 19.36 -41.41
CA ALA A 32 4.39 18.88 -41.23
C ALA A 32 4.61 18.64 -39.74
N LEU A 33 5.14 17.46 -39.38
CA LEU A 33 5.52 17.20 -37.99
C LEU A 33 6.57 18.24 -37.58
N PRO A 34 6.41 18.90 -36.42
CA PRO A 34 7.46 19.77 -35.87
C PRO A 34 8.79 19.01 -35.76
N GLU A 35 9.91 19.68 -36.07
CA GLU A 35 11.26 19.11 -35.95
C GLU A 35 11.55 18.57 -34.54
N SER A 36 10.91 19.13 -33.51
CA SER A 36 10.98 18.66 -32.13
C SER A 36 10.40 17.26 -31.92
N ILE A 37 9.44 16.83 -32.75
CA ILE A 37 8.90 15.45 -32.73
C ILE A 37 9.74 14.54 -33.62
N LEU A 38 10.29 15.05 -34.73
CA LEU A 38 11.16 14.28 -35.63
C LEU A 38 12.52 13.94 -35.01
N SER A 39 13.05 14.85 -34.17
CA SER A 39 14.27 14.63 -33.38
C SER A 39 14.04 13.83 -32.10
N TRP A 40 12.77 13.57 -31.75
CA TRP A 40 12.39 12.75 -30.60
C TRP A 40 12.70 11.29 -30.89
N LYS A 41 13.92 10.87 -30.58
CA LYS A 41 14.22 9.46 -30.35
C LYS A 41 13.37 9.05 -29.16
N GLY A 42 12.29 8.30 -29.39
CA GLY A 42 11.40 7.83 -28.32
C GLY A 42 12.21 7.37 -27.11
N VAL A 43 11.70 7.60 -25.90
CA VAL A 43 12.24 6.87 -24.74
C VAL A 43 12.00 5.39 -25.04
N LEU A 44 13.02 4.54 -24.89
CA LEU A 44 12.86 3.08 -25.00
C LEU A 44 11.64 2.68 -24.18
N HIS A 45 10.56 2.31 -24.87
CA HIS A 45 9.35 1.89 -24.21
C HIS A 45 9.59 0.45 -23.81
N HIS A 46 9.60 0.20 -22.50
CA HIS A 46 9.72 -1.10 -21.85
C HIS A 46 11.16 -1.61 -21.66
N GLU A 47 11.81 -1.13 -20.60
CA GLU A 47 12.59 -2.07 -19.80
C GLU A 47 11.58 -2.84 -18.94
N GLU A 48 11.26 -4.07 -19.33
CA GLU A 48 10.67 -5.00 -18.38
C GLU A 48 11.71 -5.22 -17.28
N VAL A 49 11.52 -4.57 -16.15
CA VAL A 49 12.32 -4.84 -14.96
C VAL A 49 11.95 -6.24 -14.49
N THR A 50 12.83 -7.21 -14.74
CA THR A 50 12.74 -8.56 -14.18
C THR A 50 13.00 -8.47 -12.68
N ASP A 51 12.02 -8.88 -11.87
CA ASP A 51 12.10 -8.88 -10.41
C ASP A 51 12.85 -10.13 -9.95
N ASP A 52 14.11 -10.00 -9.53
CA ASP A 52 14.88 -11.10 -8.94
C ASP A 52 14.58 -11.18 -7.43
N PRO A 53 14.04 -12.30 -6.91
CA PRO A 53 13.80 -12.46 -5.48
C PRO A 53 15.06 -12.31 -4.62
N LEU A 54 16.27 -12.56 -5.15
CA LEU A 54 17.53 -12.40 -4.42
C LEU A 54 17.80 -10.94 -4.03
N ASP A 55 17.33 -9.98 -4.82
CA ASP A 55 17.45 -8.54 -4.52
C ASP A 55 16.56 -8.09 -3.35
N HIS A 56 15.70 -8.99 -2.87
CA HIS A 56 14.70 -8.72 -1.86
C HIS A 56 14.66 -9.81 -0.78
N ASP A 57 15.79 -10.43 -0.41
CA ASP A 57 15.86 -11.47 0.64
C ASP A 57 14.92 -12.67 0.38
N GLY A 58 14.73 -13.03 -0.90
CA GLY A 58 13.79 -14.07 -1.32
C GLY A 58 12.32 -13.61 -1.34
N ARG A 59 12.04 -12.30 -1.28
CA ARG A 59 10.70 -11.74 -1.47
C ARG A 59 10.28 -11.78 -2.92
N ILE A 60 9.14 -12.43 -3.15
CA ILE A 60 8.41 -12.37 -4.41
C ILE A 60 7.35 -11.26 -4.26
N ARG A 61 7.30 -10.33 -5.22
CA ARG A 61 6.25 -9.30 -5.25
C ARG A 61 4.90 -9.91 -5.63
N SER A 62 3.83 -9.46 -4.97
CA SER A 62 2.46 -9.87 -5.33
C SER A 62 1.97 -9.28 -6.66
N PHE A 63 2.57 -8.20 -7.15
CA PHE A 63 2.24 -7.60 -8.45
C PHE A 63 3.47 -7.00 -9.15
N LYS A 64 3.48 -7.06 -10.49
CA LYS A 64 4.53 -6.48 -11.35
C LYS A 64 4.44 -4.95 -11.32
N HIS A 65 5.59 -4.27 -11.38
CA HIS A 65 5.59 -2.81 -11.53
C HIS A 65 5.04 -2.43 -12.91
N GLU A 66 4.00 -1.59 -12.93
CA GLU A 66 3.44 -1.00 -14.13
C GLU A 66 3.52 0.54 -14.03
N ARG A 67 3.92 1.20 -15.11
CA ARG A 67 4.04 2.66 -15.12
C ARG A 67 2.67 3.29 -14.90
N GLY A 68 2.56 4.13 -13.87
CA GLY A 68 1.30 4.78 -13.48
C GLY A 68 0.57 4.08 -12.33
N ASN A 69 1.01 2.89 -11.93
CA ASN A 69 0.52 2.15 -10.78
C ASN A 69 1.46 2.33 -9.57
N TRP A 70 0.93 2.89 -8.49
CA TRP A 70 1.69 3.26 -7.29
C TRP A 70 1.26 2.41 -6.10
N ALA A 71 2.19 1.59 -5.62
CA ALA A 71 2.00 0.79 -4.41
C ALA A 71 1.68 1.71 -3.24
N THR A 72 0.49 1.52 -2.65
CA THR A 72 -0.05 2.41 -1.62
C THR A 72 -0.36 1.62 -0.35
N LEU A 73 0.06 2.14 0.80
CA LEU A 73 -0.20 1.55 2.12
C LEU A 73 -0.57 2.65 3.11
N ILE A 74 -1.70 2.47 3.80
CA ILE A 74 -2.13 3.30 4.94
C ILE A 74 -1.80 2.53 6.21
N TYR A 75 -1.15 3.19 7.16
CA TYR A 75 -0.69 2.54 8.39
C TYR A 75 -0.51 3.54 9.53
N ILE A 76 -0.43 3.01 10.76
CA ILE A 76 0.04 3.75 11.94
C ILE A 76 1.51 3.37 12.14
N ASN A 77 2.39 4.36 12.22
CA ASN A 77 3.81 4.10 12.49
C ASN A 77 3.99 3.68 13.95
N TYR A 78 4.85 2.70 14.20
CA TYR A 78 5.20 2.30 15.56
C TYR A 78 6.71 2.39 15.77
N ALA A 79 7.12 3.18 16.76
CA ALA A 79 8.48 3.22 17.24
C ALA A 79 8.54 2.42 18.54
N ALA A 80 9.22 1.27 18.51
CA ALA A 80 9.37 0.45 19.69
C ALA A 80 10.39 1.06 20.65
N SER A 81 10.18 0.86 21.96
CA SER A 81 11.18 1.16 22.98
C SER A 81 12.40 0.25 22.82
N ASP A 82 13.53 0.67 23.41
CA ASP A 82 14.75 -0.15 23.46
C ASP A 82 14.53 -1.49 24.18
N CYS A 83 13.66 -1.49 25.20
CA CYS A 83 13.26 -2.70 25.93
C CYS A 83 12.56 -3.68 24.98
N LEU A 84 11.54 -3.22 24.26
CA LEU A 84 10.79 -4.06 23.34
C LEU A 84 11.65 -4.51 22.14
N HIS A 85 12.55 -3.65 21.65
CA HIS A 85 13.53 -4.05 20.62
C HIS A 85 14.49 -5.13 21.11
N THR A 86 14.95 -5.04 22.35
CA THR A 86 15.78 -6.07 22.97
C THR A 86 15.03 -7.39 23.08
N TRP A 87 13.77 -7.35 23.50
CA TRP A 87 12.88 -8.51 23.54
C TRP A 87 12.66 -9.13 22.15
N MET A 88 12.36 -8.34 21.12
CA MET A 88 12.21 -8.85 19.75
C MET A 88 13.47 -9.59 19.27
N ASN A 89 14.65 -9.07 19.60
CA ASN A 89 15.92 -9.70 19.24
C ASN A 89 16.23 -10.96 20.08
N SER A 90 15.79 -11.04 21.33
CA SER A 90 15.94 -12.27 22.13
C SER A 90 15.05 -13.38 21.59
N VAL A 91 13.82 -13.05 21.17
CA VAL A 91 12.87 -14.00 20.56
C VAL A 91 13.48 -14.70 19.35
N LEU A 92 14.25 -14.00 18.50
CA LEU A 92 14.86 -14.58 17.30
C LEU A 92 15.70 -15.84 17.60
N LYS A 93 16.34 -15.91 18.77
CA LYS A 93 17.17 -17.05 19.18
C LYS A 93 16.36 -18.28 19.58
N GLU A 94 15.10 -18.09 19.94
CA GLU A 94 14.19 -19.13 20.42
C GLU A 94 13.29 -19.70 19.31
N LEU A 95 13.28 -19.06 18.13
CA LEU A 95 12.40 -19.46 17.04
C LEU A 95 12.87 -20.77 16.39
N PRO A 96 11.94 -21.73 16.13
CA PRO A 96 12.25 -22.99 15.45
C PRO A 96 12.44 -22.81 13.92
N VAL A 97 12.38 -21.58 13.42
CA VAL A 97 12.41 -21.25 12.00
C VAL A 97 13.40 -20.12 11.74
N LYS A 98 14.11 -20.20 10.62
CA LYS A 98 15.00 -19.14 10.16
C LYS A 98 14.18 -18.00 9.55
N GLY A 99 14.46 -16.78 9.97
CA GLY A 99 13.86 -15.56 9.45
C GLY A 99 14.52 -14.34 10.06
N ASP A 100 13.89 -13.17 9.91
CA ASP A 100 14.49 -11.89 10.24
C ASP A 100 13.52 -10.99 11.00
N ILE A 101 14.08 -10.11 11.84
CA ILE A 101 13.34 -9.07 12.55
C ILE A 101 13.03 -7.92 11.59
N ILE A 102 11.82 -7.37 11.72
CA ILE A 102 11.34 -6.24 10.92
C ILE A 102 11.86 -4.95 11.54
N SER A 103 12.57 -4.16 10.74
CA SER A 103 13.15 -2.88 11.19
C SER A 103 12.14 -1.73 11.27
N LYS A 104 11.13 -1.72 10.40
CA LYS A 104 10.11 -0.66 10.34
C LYS A 104 8.75 -1.19 10.76
N LEU A 105 8.43 -0.98 12.02
CA LEU A 105 7.22 -1.48 12.64
C LEU A 105 6.04 -0.54 12.36
N HIS A 106 4.87 -1.14 12.11
CA HIS A 106 3.65 -0.41 11.81
C HIS A 106 2.42 -1.29 12.03
N ILE A 107 1.27 -0.64 12.17
CA ILE A 107 -0.06 -1.26 12.15
C ILE A 107 -0.72 -0.92 10.82
N SER A 108 -0.94 -1.92 9.96
CA SER A 108 -1.57 -1.72 8.65
C SER A 108 -3.07 -1.42 8.80
N LEU A 109 -3.53 -0.35 8.15
CA LEU A 109 -4.95 0.04 8.06
C LEU A 109 -5.53 -0.18 6.66
N SER A 110 -4.69 -0.54 5.69
CA SER A 110 -5.10 -0.98 4.36
C SER A 110 -4.36 -2.25 3.96
N ARG A 111 -4.84 -2.93 2.91
CA ARG A 111 -4.00 -3.86 2.14
C ARG A 111 -2.92 -3.06 1.40
N THR A 112 -2.00 -3.76 0.73
CA THR A 112 -1.19 -3.10 -0.31
C THR A 112 -2.09 -2.80 -1.50
N LEU A 113 -2.29 -1.51 -1.78
CA LEU A 113 -3.17 -1.02 -2.83
C LEU A 113 -2.37 -0.62 -4.07
N VAL A 114 -3.05 -0.56 -5.21
CA VAL A 114 -2.47 -0.04 -6.45
C VAL A 114 -3.23 1.24 -6.82
N LEU A 115 -2.65 2.39 -6.49
CA LEU A 115 -3.24 3.69 -6.76
C LEU A 115 -2.74 4.24 -8.10
N LYS A 116 -3.65 4.74 -8.93
CA LYS A 116 -3.28 5.36 -10.21
C LYS A 116 -2.67 6.75 -9.98
N PHE A 117 -1.67 7.10 -10.78
CA PHE A 117 -0.95 8.39 -10.66
C PHE A 117 -1.89 9.61 -10.59
N HIS A 118 -2.89 9.67 -11.47
CA HIS A 118 -3.82 10.79 -11.54
C HIS A 118 -4.77 10.91 -10.33
N TRP A 119 -4.82 9.90 -9.45
CA TRP A 119 -5.64 9.92 -8.23
C TRP A 119 -4.84 10.31 -6.98
N ILE A 120 -3.51 10.36 -7.05
CA ILE A 120 -2.64 10.54 -5.87
C ILE A 120 -3.00 11.80 -5.07
N GLU A 121 -3.12 12.95 -5.74
CA GLU A 121 -3.37 14.24 -5.07
C GLU A 121 -4.75 14.28 -4.42
N SER A 122 -5.79 13.90 -5.17
CA SER A 122 -7.15 13.83 -4.66
C SER A 122 -7.29 12.84 -3.50
N PHE A 123 -6.64 11.67 -3.60
CA PHE A 123 -6.67 10.65 -2.57
C PHE A 123 -6.02 11.14 -1.27
N ALA A 124 -4.85 11.77 -1.37
CA ALA A 124 -4.13 12.32 -0.22
C ALA A 124 -4.94 13.40 0.50
N GLU A 125 -5.57 14.32 -0.24
CA GLU A 125 -6.41 15.36 0.37
C GLU A 125 -7.68 14.79 1.02
N ASN A 126 -8.35 13.81 0.39
CA ASN A 126 -9.51 13.16 1.00
C ASN A 126 -9.13 12.35 2.25
N LEU A 127 -7.99 11.66 2.22
CA LEU A 127 -7.46 10.95 3.39
C LEU A 127 -7.14 11.91 4.54
N LYS A 128 -6.54 13.07 4.24
CA LYS A 128 -6.28 14.14 5.22
C LYS A 128 -7.57 14.66 5.86
N LEU A 129 -8.60 14.93 5.05
CA LEU A 129 -9.90 15.39 5.55
C LEU A 129 -10.57 14.32 6.42
N LEU A 130 -10.44 13.04 6.05
CA LEU A 130 -10.94 11.92 6.84
C LEU A 130 -10.24 11.85 8.20
N CYS A 131 -8.91 11.93 8.24
CA CYS A 131 -8.12 11.85 9.48
C CYS A 131 -8.53 12.93 10.49
N ARG A 132 -8.80 14.16 10.04
CA ARG A 132 -9.26 15.29 10.89
C ARG A 132 -10.60 15.05 11.60
N ARG A 133 -11.38 14.04 11.19
CA ARG A 133 -12.66 13.68 11.83
C ARG A 133 -12.47 12.83 13.08
N PHE A 134 -11.31 12.21 13.23
CA PHE A 134 -11.00 11.32 14.34
C PHE A 134 -10.16 12.05 15.37
N SER A 135 -10.53 11.91 16.64
CA SER A 135 -9.68 12.35 17.74
C SER A 135 -8.51 11.39 17.90
N ARG A 136 -7.39 11.88 18.44
CA ARG A 136 -6.28 11.04 18.91
C ARG A 136 -6.78 9.96 19.86
N PHE A 137 -6.18 8.78 19.80
CA PHE A 137 -6.61 7.61 20.58
C PHE A 137 -5.42 6.72 20.94
N THR A 138 -5.66 5.75 21.81
CA THR A 138 -4.64 4.80 22.24
C THR A 138 -4.94 3.37 21.77
N ILE A 139 -3.89 2.60 21.54
CA ILE A 139 -3.96 1.19 21.20
C ILE A 139 -3.16 0.42 22.22
N GLN A 140 -3.73 -0.65 22.77
CA GLN A 140 -3.05 -1.53 23.71
C GLN A 140 -2.39 -2.70 22.99
N LEU A 141 -1.18 -3.05 23.41
CA LEU A 141 -0.46 -4.27 23.03
C LEU A 141 -0.81 -5.40 24.01
N THR A 142 -1.17 -6.58 23.49
CA THR A 142 -1.68 -7.66 24.36
C THR A 142 -0.98 -9.00 24.18
N ASP A 143 -1.00 -9.58 22.98
CA ASP A 143 -0.59 -10.97 22.78
C ASP A 143 0.16 -11.19 21.47
N VAL A 144 1.01 -12.21 21.42
CA VAL A 144 1.73 -12.57 20.20
C VAL A 144 0.87 -13.51 19.37
N ARG A 145 0.67 -13.16 18.10
CA ARG A 145 -0.07 -13.95 17.12
C ARG A 145 0.79 -14.27 15.91
N VAL A 146 0.38 -15.32 15.21
CA VAL A 146 0.96 -15.69 13.92
C VAL A 146 0.04 -15.26 12.79
N TYR A 147 0.64 -14.68 11.75
CA TYR A 147 -0.02 -14.24 10.54
C TYR A 147 0.64 -14.89 9.33
N CYS A 148 -0.12 -15.13 8.27
CA CYS A 148 0.39 -15.66 7.01
C CYS A 148 -0.20 -14.81 5.89
N ASN A 149 0.60 -14.49 4.87
CA ASN A 149 0.07 -13.76 3.73
C ASN A 149 -0.90 -14.63 2.92
N GLU A 150 -1.73 -13.99 2.09
CA GLU A 150 -2.77 -14.67 1.30
C GLU A 150 -2.16 -15.75 0.37
N GLU A 151 -0.96 -15.50 -0.17
CA GLU A 151 -0.25 -16.42 -1.07
C GLU A 151 0.49 -17.55 -0.33
N LYS A 152 0.50 -17.55 1.01
CA LYS A 152 1.21 -18.54 1.86
C LYS A 152 2.71 -18.68 1.59
N THR A 153 3.31 -17.62 1.06
CA THR A 153 4.75 -17.56 0.81
C THR A 153 5.53 -16.97 1.98
N ARG A 154 4.83 -16.41 2.98
CA ARG A 154 5.42 -15.68 4.11
C ARG A 154 4.59 -15.83 5.37
N THR A 155 5.27 -16.13 6.47
CA THR A 155 4.67 -16.15 7.80
C THR A 155 5.29 -15.07 8.66
N PHE A 156 4.49 -14.43 9.50
CA PHE A 156 4.87 -13.33 10.38
C PHE A 156 4.51 -13.65 11.82
N LEU A 157 5.31 -13.17 12.76
CA LEU A 157 4.86 -12.98 14.14
C LEU A 157 4.54 -11.52 14.33
N GLY A 158 3.40 -11.26 14.96
CA GLY A 158 2.97 -9.91 15.28
C GLY A 158 2.44 -9.78 16.70
N ILE A 159 2.60 -8.61 17.27
CA ILE A 159 1.97 -8.23 18.54
C ILE A 159 0.56 -7.73 18.20
N TYR A 160 -0.46 -8.38 18.75
CA TYR A 160 -1.85 -8.02 18.58
C TYR A 160 -2.14 -6.67 19.26
N CYS A 161 -2.93 -5.86 18.55
CA CYS A 161 -3.28 -4.51 18.92
C CYS A 161 -4.77 -4.43 19.20
N GLN A 162 -5.13 -4.13 20.44
CA GLN A 162 -6.49 -3.95 20.89
C GLN A 162 -6.81 -2.47 21.07
N ASN A 163 -8.02 -2.05 20.72
CA ASN A 163 -8.51 -0.69 20.94
C ASN A 163 -9.91 -0.77 21.55
N ASP A 164 -9.97 -0.56 22.87
CA ASP A 164 -11.20 -0.76 23.65
C ASP A 164 -12.29 0.25 23.31
N ASP A 165 -11.89 1.47 22.93
CA ASP A 165 -12.81 2.55 22.57
C ASP A 165 -13.46 2.37 21.17
N GLY A 166 -13.01 1.38 20.39
CA GLY A 166 -13.53 1.09 19.04
C GLY A 166 -13.20 2.13 17.96
N ILE A 167 -12.49 3.21 18.31
CA ILE A 167 -12.07 4.29 17.40
C ILE A 167 -11.29 3.74 16.21
N LEU A 168 -10.37 2.80 16.43
CA LEU A 168 -9.56 2.17 15.38
C LEU A 168 -10.42 1.42 14.35
N LYS A 169 -11.48 0.77 14.83
CA LYS A 169 -12.46 0.08 13.96
C LYS A 169 -13.25 1.09 13.14
N CYS A 170 -13.77 2.14 13.77
CA CYS A 170 -14.49 3.20 13.05
C CYS A 170 -13.61 3.93 12.02
N LEU A 171 -12.32 4.14 12.34
CA LEU A 171 -11.35 4.70 11.40
C LEU A 171 -11.19 3.78 10.19
N THR A 172 -11.01 2.47 10.41
CA THR A 172 -10.85 1.49 9.34
C THR A 172 -12.10 1.36 8.47
N GLU A 173 -13.30 1.46 9.06
CA GLU A 173 -14.56 1.51 8.32
C GLU A 173 -14.69 2.78 7.47
N ALA A 174 -14.30 3.95 8.01
CA ALA A 174 -14.26 5.19 7.24
C ALA A 174 -13.25 5.10 6.10
N LEU A 175 -12.06 4.53 6.34
CA LEU A 175 -11.06 4.26 5.32
C LEU A 175 -11.61 3.35 4.23
N ASN A 176 -12.34 2.28 4.59
CA ASN A 176 -13.00 1.41 3.61
C ASN A 176 -13.99 2.19 2.72
N GLY A 177 -14.73 3.15 3.30
CA GLY A 177 -15.59 4.05 2.52
C GLY A 177 -14.79 4.86 1.49
N LEU A 178 -13.68 5.48 1.92
CA LEU A 178 -12.77 6.19 1.02
C LEU A 178 -12.20 5.27 -0.07
N LEU A 179 -11.71 4.08 0.31
CA LEU A 179 -11.15 3.11 -0.65
C LEU A 179 -12.17 2.70 -1.72
N ALA A 180 -13.45 2.55 -1.34
CA ALA A 180 -14.53 2.22 -2.27
C ALA A 180 -14.75 3.31 -3.32
N GLU A 181 -14.62 4.59 -2.98
CA GLU A 181 -14.75 5.71 -3.92
C GLU A 181 -13.70 5.63 -5.06
N TYR A 182 -12.52 5.11 -4.75
CA TYR A 182 -11.43 4.89 -5.70
C TYR A 182 -11.43 3.47 -6.31
N GLN A 183 -12.46 2.66 -6.05
CA GLN A 183 -12.55 1.26 -6.50
C GLN A 183 -11.34 0.42 -6.05
N LEU A 184 -10.80 0.72 -4.88
CA LEU A 184 -9.66 0.01 -4.29
C LEU A 184 -10.14 -1.12 -3.38
N PRO A 185 -9.33 -2.19 -3.20
CA PRO A 185 -9.64 -3.27 -2.27
C PRO A 185 -9.86 -2.75 -0.84
N LEU A 186 -10.95 -3.21 -0.22
CA LEU A 186 -11.25 -2.93 1.19
C LEU A 186 -10.30 -3.69 2.12
N TYR A 187 -10.28 -3.29 3.40
CA TYR A 187 -9.56 -4.01 4.43
C TYR A 187 -10.08 -5.45 4.63
N TYR A 188 -9.32 -6.26 5.36
CA TYR A 188 -9.67 -7.66 5.63
C TYR A 188 -11.00 -7.76 6.39
N LYS A 189 -11.84 -8.75 6.04
CA LYS A 189 -13.13 -8.98 6.71
C LYS A 189 -12.95 -9.32 8.19
N ASP A 190 -12.05 -10.25 8.47
CA ASP A 190 -11.63 -10.59 9.83
C ASP A 190 -10.52 -9.61 10.24
N THR A 191 -10.92 -8.47 10.80
CA THR A 191 -9.99 -7.41 11.18
C THR A 191 -9.11 -7.87 12.34
N SER A 192 -7.79 -7.92 12.11
CA SER A 192 -6.80 -8.14 13.17
C SER A 192 -5.67 -7.13 13.03
N TYR A 193 -5.70 -6.09 13.86
CA TYR A 193 -4.63 -5.11 13.94
C TYR A 193 -3.44 -5.72 14.68
N HIS A 194 -2.25 -5.53 14.12
CA HIS A 194 -1.03 -6.09 14.68
C HIS A 194 0.19 -5.34 14.20
N ILE A 195 1.26 -5.43 14.99
CA ILE A 195 2.60 -4.98 14.63
C ILE A 195 3.41 -6.21 14.30
N SER A 196 3.67 -6.43 13.01
CA SER A 196 4.57 -7.51 12.59
C SER A 196 6.01 -7.16 12.99
N PHE A 197 6.65 -8.02 13.79
CA PHE A 197 8.03 -7.82 14.25
C PHE A 197 9.01 -8.85 13.71
N PHE A 198 8.53 -10.01 13.24
CA PHE A 198 9.36 -11.06 12.64
C PHE A 198 8.68 -11.61 11.39
N TRP A 199 9.49 -12.07 10.43
CA TRP A 199 8.98 -12.79 9.25
C TRP A 199 9.90 -13.93 8.82
N CYS A 200 9.32 -14.94 8.17
CA CYS A 200 10.05 -16.04 7.53
C CYS A 200 9.37 -16.49 6.22
N LEU A 201 10.10 -17.28 5.42
CA LEU A 201 9.61 -17.81 4.15
C LEU A 201 8.73 -19.05 4.34
N GLY A 202 7.71 -19.16 3.49
CA GLY A 202 6.73 -20.24 3.46
C GLY A 202 5.68 -20.15 4.57
N ASP A 203 4.77 -21.13 4.58
CA ASP A 203 3.76 -21.30 5.63
C ASP A 203 4.37 -22.08 6.81
N GLN A 204 4.77 -21.34 7.85
CA GLN A 204 5.39 -21.86 9.07
C GLN A 204 4.45 -21.79 10.28
N GLN A 205 3.15 -21.55 10.05
CA GLN A 205 2.19 -21.32 11.13
C GLN A 205 2.16 -22.46 12.16
N MET A 206 2.24 -23.72 11.70
CA MET A 206 2.17 -24.87 12.61
C MET A 206 3.34 -24.90 13.62
N TYR A 207 4.54 -24.50 13.19
CA TYR A 207 5.72 -24.47 14.06
C TYR A 207 5.67 -23.29 15.03
N LEU A 208 5.30 -22.11 14.51
CA LEU A 208 5.22 -20.88 15.30
C LEU A 208 4.08 -20.90 16.32
N ARG A 209 2.92 -21.52 16.00
CA ARG A 209 1.79 -21.65 16.94
C ARG A 209 2.17 -22.36 18.25
N LYS A 210 3.12 -23.31 18.19
CA LYS A 210 3.55 -24.07 19.36
C LYS A 210 4.26 -23.22 20.42
N ILE A 211 4.92 -22.15 20.00
CA ILE A 211 5.72 -21.28 20.88
C ILE A 211 4.96 -20.01 21.32
N LEU A 212 3.82 -19.68 20.71
CA LEU A 212 3.03 -18.48 21.02
C LEU A 212 2.74 -18.29 22.52
N PRO A 213 2.39 -19.34 23.30
CA PRO A 213 2.14 -19.16 24.73
C PRO A 213 3.37 -18.71 25.50
N SER A 214 4.56 -19.19 25.13
CA SER A 214 5.83 -18.78 25.74
C SER A 214 6.18 -17.35 25.35
N LEU A 215 6.05 -17.01 24.06
CA LEU A 215 6.30 -15.67 23.57
C LEU A 215 5.36 -14.63 24.18
N THR A 216 4.07 -14.97 24.33
CA THR A 216 3.08 -14.07 24.95
C THR A 216 3.39 -13.84 26.42
N ARG A 217 3.82 -14.88 27.15
CA ARG A 217 4.25 -14.72 28.55
C ARG A 217 5.46 -13.79 28.65
N SER A 218 6.49 -14.04 27.84
CA SER A 218 7.71 -13.21 27.82
C SER A 218 7.42 -11.77 27.40
N LEU A 219 6.52 -11.55 26.43
CA LEU A 219 6.04 -10.22 26.06
C LEU A 219 5.41 -9.53 27.27
N ASN A 220 4.47 -10.19 27.95
CA ASN A 220 3.78 -9.62 29.10
C ASN A 220 4.72 -9.28 30.26
N GLU A 221 5.77 -10.07 30.47
CA GLU A 221 6.83 -9.77 31.44
C GLU A 221 7.59 -8.49 31.05
N CYS A 222 8.02 -8.38 29.79
CA CYS A 222 8.68 -7.19 29.25
C CYS A 222 7.80 -5.93 29.35
N LEU A 223 6.52 -6.07 29.01
CA LEU A 223 5.50 -5.02 29.10
C LEU A 223 5.17 -4.63 30.55
N ALA A 224 5.28 -5.55 31.51
CA ALA A 224 5.08 -5.26 32.93
C ALA A 224 6.22 -4.43 33.55
N GLU A 225 7.43 -4.52 32.99
CA GLU A 225 8.58 -3.71 33.42
C GLU A 225 8.42 -2.23 33.05
N ASN A 226 7.76 -1.94 31.92
CA ASN A 226 7.51 -0.58 31.42
C ASN A 226 6.05 -0.43 30.97
N MET A 227 5.17 -0.04 31.90
CA MET A 227 3.73 0.08 31.61
C MET A 227 3.38 1.05 30.46
N GLU A 228 4.24 2.01 30.17
CA GLU A 228 4.07 2.93 29.03
C GLU A 228 4.17 2.21 27.68
N ASP A 229 4.98 1.14 27.58
CA ASP A 229 5.15 0.34 26.37
C ASP A 229 3.89 -0.48 26.02
N ASN A 230 2.94 -0.59 26.95
CA ASN A 230 1.68 -1.29 26.74
C ASN A 230 0.75 -0.54 25.81
N TYR A 231 0.96 0.77 25.63
CA TYR A 231 0.06 1.65 24.92
C TYR A 231 0.77 2.44 23.84
N ILE A 232 0.11 2.56 22.69
CA ILE A 232 0.55 3.38 21.58
C ILE A 232 -0.39 4.57 21.49
N ASN A 233 0.17 5.76 21.64
CA ASN A 233 -0.55 7.00 21.34
C ASN A 233 -0.57 7.20 19.82
N VAL A 234 -1.78 7.25 19.26
CA VAL A 234 -1.99 7.47 17.83
C VAL A 234 -2.35 8.93 17.63
N ASP A 235 -1.37 9.71 17.17
CA ASP A 235 -1.53 11.13 16.86
C ASP A 235 -1.72 11.40 15.36
N GLU A 236 -1.28 10.47 14.51
CA GLU A 236 -1.26 10.64 13.06
C GLU A 236 -1.42 9.31 12.31
N ILE A 237 -1.90 9.40 11.07
CA ILE A 237 -1.99 8.28 10.12
C ILE A 237 -1.00 8.51 8.99
N GLN A 238 -0.23 7.47 8.67
CA GLN A 238 0.76 7.49 7.60
C GLN A 238 0.17 6.90 6.33
N CYS A 239 0.53 7.49 5.19
CA CYS A 239 0.25 6.95 3.87
C CYS A 239 1.52 6.97 3.02
N LYS A 240 1.96 5.78 2.60
CA LYS A 240 3.05 5.63 1.63
C LYS A 240 2.44 5.40 0.26
N ILE A 241 2.83 6.19 -0.73
CA ILE A 241 2.41 6.07 -2.14
C ILE A 241 3.66 6.00 -3.00
N GLY A 242 4.09 4.80 -3.37
CA GLY A 242 5.37 4.52 -4.02
C GLY A 242 6.55 5.05 -3.19
N ASN A 243 7.23 6.09 -3.68
CA ASN A 243 8.34 6.75 -2.99
C ASN A 243 7.91 8.00 -2.19
N LYS A 244 6.63 8.38 -2.22
CA LYS A 244 6.09 9.52 -1.45
C LYS A 244 5.57 9.04 -0.10
N TYR A 245 5.77 9.87 0.92
CA TYR A 245 5.34 9.63 2.28
C TYR A 245 4.50 10.81 2.75
N TYR A 246 3.34 10.52 3.32
CA TYR A 246 2.39 11.50 3.83
C TYR A 246 2.06 11.15 5.29
N ALA A 247 2.03 12.17 6.14
CA ALA A 247 1.60 12.08 7.53
C ALA A 247 0.38 12.97 7.72
N PHE A 248 -0.68 12.44 8.31
CA PHE A 248 -1.94 13.14 8.52
C PHE A 248 -2.31 13.13 10.01
N GLU A 249 -2.22 14.30 10.64
CA GLU A 249 -2.59 14.47 12.04
C GLU A 249 -4.07 14.20 12.30
N LEU A 250 -4.34 13.55 13.42
CA LEU A 250 -5.65 13.41 14.04
C LEU A 250 -5.99 14.66 14.86
N ARG A 251 -7.28 14.84 15.17
CA ARG A 251 -7.78 15.99 15.92
C ARG A 251 -7.47 15.92 17.41
#